data_AF-A0A7C1CKI4-F1
#
_entry.id   AF-A0A7C1CKI4-F1
#
_cell.length_a   1.000
_cell.length_b   1.000
_cell.length_c   1.000
_cell.angle_alpha   90.00
_cell.angle_beta   90.00
_cell.angle_gamma   90.00
#
_symmetry.space_group_name_H-M   'P 1'
#
loop_
_entity.id
_entity.type
_entity.pdbx_description
1 polymer ?
#
loop_
_entity_poly.entity_id
_entity_poly.type
_entity_poly.pdbx_seq_one_letter_code
_entity_poly.pdbx_strand_id
1 'polypeptide(L)'
;HFWERFALMKVRAVAGDPAFRERVETEARNIAFAVVPDAAALDELESLRKKLAAAATAQDLKRREGGIAEIEFATRLLQLKHVRGCPDLKRGGVFAALEILNRQGFIAEHDYAVLRDGYDFFRRVLNRARMMRGSSSSKLPEAPEAQRRLAACLNMDEDILEAVESRARRVHEAYRRIHEQVRT
;
A
#
# COMPACT_ATOMS: atom_id res chain seq x y z
N HIS A 1 9.39 -16.48 6.36
CA HIS A 1 9.46 -15.09 6.87
C HIS A 1 8.17 -14.32 6.59
N PHE A 2 7.78 -13.34 7.42
CA PHE A 2 6.54 -12.57 7.21
C PHE A 2 6.54 -11.73 5.92
N TRP A 3 7.73 -11.30 5.47
CA TRP A 3 7.87 -10.63 4.19
C TRP A 3 7.45 -11.49 2.99
N GLU A 4 7.71 -12.79 3.02
CA GLU A 4 7.28 -13.75 1.98
C GLU A 4 5.76 -13.91 2.00
N ARG A 5 5.15 -13.93 3.19
CA ARG A 5 3.68 -13.94 3.35
C ARG A 5 3.07 -12.70 2.72
N PHE A 6 3.63 -11.51 2.94
CA PHE A 6 3.20 -10.26 2.29
C PHE A 6 3.33 -10.31 0.77
N ALA A 7 4.35 -11.01 0.25
CA ALA A 7 4.47 -11.26 -1.19
C ALA A 7 3.35 -12.18 -1.70
N LEU A 8 3.06 -13.28 -0.98
CA LEU A 8 2.02 -14.25 -1.32
C LEU A 8 0.60 -13.66 -1.29
N MET A 9 0.34 -12.65 -0.45
CA MET A 9 -0.95 -11.93 -0.43
C MET A 9 -1.29 -11.25 -1.77
N LYS A 10 -0.31 -11.03 -2.66
CA LYS A 10 -0.51 -10.43 -3.98
C LYS A 10 -0.59 -11.45 -5.11
N VAL A 11 -0.43 -12.74 -4.82
CA VAL A 11 -0.40 -13.78 -5.86
C VAL A 11 -1.74 -13.82 -6.59
N ARG A 12 -1.66 -13.78 -7.90
CA ARG A 12 -2.78 -13.97 -8.82
C ARG A 12 -2.25 -14.71 -10.05
N ALA A 13 -2.94 -15.73 -10.48
CA ALA A 13 -2.67 -16.41 -11.72
C ALA A 13 -3.05 -15.48 -12.90
N VAL A 14 -2.11 -15.31 -13.84
CA VAL A 14 -2.31 -14.45 -15.01
C VAL A 14 -2.75 -15.25 -16.23
N ALA A 15 -2.22 -16.47 -16.39
CA ALA A 15 -2.52 -17.38 -17.49
C ALA A 15 -2.39 -18.84 -17.03
N GLY A 16 -2.89 -19.77 -17.83
CA GLY A 16 -2.82 -21.23 -17.58
C GLY A 16 -4.19 -21.89 -17.41
N ASP A 17 -4.17 -23.20 -17.21
CA ASP A 17 -5.36 -24.04 -16.98
C ASP A 17 -6.20 -23.52 -15.79
N PRO A 18 -7.53 -23.35 -15.93
CA PRO A 18 -8.38 -22.85 -14.85
C PRO A 18 -8.26 -23.60 -13.52
N ALA A 19 -8.23 -24.94 -13.54
CA ALA A 19 -8.18 -25.73 -12.32
C ALA A 19 -6.81 -25.62 -11.62
N PHE A 20 -5.72 -25.60 -12.39
CA PHE A 20 -4.40 -25.37 -11.83
C PHE A 20 -4.25 -23.96 -11.24
N ARG A 21 -4.76 -22.94 -11.93
CA ARG A 21 -4.74 -21.55 -11.43
C ARG A 21 -5.46 -21.42 -10.09
N GLU A 22 -6.65 -22.00 -9.98
CA GLU A 22 -7.44 -21.96 -8.74
C GLU A 22 -6.72 -22.66 -7.57
N ARG A 23 -6.08 -23.80 -7.84
CA ARG A 23 -5.27 -24.52 -6.84
C ARG A 23 -4.11 -23.66 -6.35
N VAL A 24 -3.32 -23.08 -7.25
CA VAL A 24 -2.16 -22.25 -6.90
C VAL A 24 -2.56 -21.03 -6.08
N GLU A 25 -3.61 -20.30 -6.52
CA GLU A 25 -4.08 -19.12 -5.77
C GLU A 25 -4.63 -19.50 -4.39
N THR A 26 -5.30 -20.65 -4.28
CA THR A 26 -5.84 -21.13 -3.01
C THR A 26 -4.72 -21.49 -2.03
N GLU A 27 -3.70 -22.22 -2.49
CA GLU A 27 -2.54 -22.54 -1.65
C GLU A 27 -1.75 -21.29 -1.25
N ALA A 28 -1.51 -20.36 -2.18
CA ALA A 28 -0.84 -19.10 -1.88
C ALA A 28 -1.61 -18.29 -0.81
N ARG A 29 -2.94 -18.22 -0.90
CA ARG A 29 -3.79 -17.59 0.12
C ARG A 29 -3.74 -18.33 1.46
N ASN A 30 -3.82 -19.66 1.45
CA ASN A 30 -3.75 -20.44 2.68
C ASN A 30 -2.43 -20.19 3.41
N ILE A 31 -1.30 -20.22 2.69
CA ILE A 31 0.01 -19.92 3.26
C ILE A 31 0.07 -18.47 3.73
N ALA A 32 -0.31 -17.49 2.91
CA ALA A 32 -0.21 -16.07 3.24
C ALA A 32 -0.95 -15.71 4.54
N PHE A 33 -2.17 -16.23 4.72
CA PHE A 33 -3.09 -15.86 5.80
C PHE A 33 -3.12 -16.87 6.96
N ALA A 34 -2.27 -17.91 6.97
CA ALA A 34 -2.27 -18.93 8.02
C ALA A 34 -1.87 -18.40 9.41
N VAL A 35 -1.06 -17.34 9.47
CA VAL A 35 -0.45 -16.86 10.70
C VAL A 35 -0.67 -15.36 10.86
N VAL A 36 -1.17 -14.97 12.03
CA VAL A 36 -1.25 -13.57 12.47
C VAL A 36 0.10 -13.22 13.11
N PRO A 37 0.75 -12.10 12.75
CA PRO A 37 2.03 -11.72 13.34
C PRO A 37 1.89 -11.44 14.83
N ASP A 38 2.79 -12.00 15.62
CA ASP A 38 2.98 -11.64 17.02
C ASP A 38 3.80 -10.34 17.15
N ALA A 39 4.06 -9.89 18.39
CA ALA A 39 4.79 -8.66 18.63
C ALA A 39 6.20 -8.66 18.01
N ALA A 40 6.91 -9.78 18.09
CA ALA A 40 8.27 -9.91 17.54
C ALA A 40 8.25 -9.85 16.00
N ALA A 41 7.29 -10.51 15.36
CA ALA A 41 7.10 -10.44 13.91
C ALA A 41 6.69 -9.03 13.45
N LEU A 42 5.85 -8.32 14.22
CA LEU A 42 5.50 -6.92 13.95
C LEU A 42 6.73 -6.01 14.05
N ASP A 43 7.61 -6.22 15.03
CA ASP A 43 8.86 -5.46 15.17
C ASP A 43 9.83 -5.72 14.00
N GLU A 44 9.95 -6.98 13.54
CA GLU A 44 10.75 -7.33 12.36
C GLU A 44 10.20 -6.64 11.10
N LEU A 45 8.89 -6.72 10.89
CA LEU A 45 8.20 -6.11 9.76
C LEU A 45 8.36 -4.58 9.76
N GLU A 46 8.20 -3.93 10.91
CA GLU A 46 8.37 -2.48 11.05
C GLU A 46 9.82 -2.06 10.83
N SER A 47 10.79 -2.85 11.32
CA SER A 47 12.22 -2.62 11.05
C SER A 47 12.53 -2.67 9.56
N LEU A 48 11.98 -3.65 8.83
CA LEU A 48 12.14 -3.76 7.39
C LEU A 48 11.49 -2.59 6.64
N ARG A 49 10.28 -2.18 7.04
CA ARG A 49 9.59 -1.01 6.48
C ARG A 49 10.44 0.27 6.66
N LYS A 50 10.94 0.52 7.86
CA LYS A 50 11.80 1.68 8.18
C LYS A 50 13.07 1.67 7.34
N LYS A 51 13.74 0.53 7.19
CA LYS A 51 14.94 0.39 6.33
C LYS A 51 14.63 0.73 4.87
N LEU A 52 13.50 0.26 4.35
CA LEU A 52 13.07 0.56 2.98
C LEU A 52 12.80 2.06 2.78
N ALA A 53 12.14 2.70 3.75
CA ALA A 53 11.84 4.13 3.71
C ALA A 53 13.10 5.00 3.86
N ALA A 54 14.03 4.64 4.72
CA ALA A 54 15.28 5.37 4.93
C ALA A 54 16.18 5.38 3.68
N ALA A 55 16.09 4.36 2.83
CA ALA A 55 16.81 4.31 1.55
C ALA A 55 16.11 5.09 0.42
N ALA A 56 14.94 5.68 0.68
CA ALA A 56 14.13 6.39 -0.30
C ALA A 56 14.35 7.91 -0.21
N THR A 57 14.29 8.59 -1.35
CA THR A 57 14.24 10.06 -1.36
C THR A 57 12.80 10.53 -1.09
N ALA A 58 12.62 11.78 -0.66
CA ALA A 58 11.28 12.37 -0.47
C ALA A 58 10.41 12.34 -1.74
N GLN A 59 11.05 12.27 -2.91
CA GLN A 59 10.40 12.18 -4.22
C GLN A 59 10.06 10.75 -4.66
N ASP A 60 10.48 9.70 -3.94
CA ASP A 60 10.10 8.31 -4.22
C ASP A 60 8.73 8.00 -3.63
N LEU A 61 7.68 8.20 -4.43
CA LEU A 61 6.27 8.05 -4.02
C LEU A 61 5.92 6.65 -3.52
N LYS A 62 6.72 5.64 -3.88
CA LYS A 62 6.44 4.26 -3.49
C LYS A 62 7.09 3.94 -2.15
N ARG A 63 8.38 4.21 -2.01
CA ARG A 63 9.19 3.71 -0.90
C ARG A 63 9.26 4.67 0.29
N ARG A 64 9.02 5.98 0.05
CA ARG A 64 9.04 6.99 1.12
C ARG A 64 8.08 6.66 2.26
N GLU A 65 8.35 7.24 3.42
CA GLU A 65 7.38 7.33 4.50
C GLU A 65 6.12 8.09 4.03
N GLY A 66 4.95 7.57 4.38
CA GLY A 66 3.67 8.03 3.86
C GLY A 66 3.35 7.57 2.44
N GLY A 67 4.21 6.78 1.80
CA GLY A 67 4.07 6.38 0.40
C GLY A 67 3.20 5.15 0.16
N ILE A 68 3.12 4.73 -1.11
CA ILE A 68 2.31 3.57 -1.55
C ILE A 68 2.65 2.30 -0.75
N ALA A 69 3.93 2.04 -0.48
CA ALA A 69 4.34 0.83 0.22
C ALA A 69 3.83 0.81 1.67
N GLU A 70 3.76 1.95 2.35
CA GLU A 70 3.25 2.05 3.71
C GLU A 70 1.73 1.82 3.76
N ILE A 71 0.97 2.35 2.79
CA ILE A 71 -0.46 2.07 2.66
C ILE A 71 -0.71 0.57 2.43
N GLU A 72 0.06 -0.02 1.51
CA GLU A 72 -0.01 -1.45 1.23
C GLU A 72 0.32 -2.29 2.47
N PHE A 73 1.26 -1.83 3.29
CA PHE A 73 1.66 -2.50 4.52
C PHE A 73 0.58 -2.39 5.60
N ALA A 74 0.05 -1.18 5.85
CA ALA A 74 -1.06 -0.93 6.77
C ALA A 74 -2.28 -1.82 6.47
N THR A 75 -2.66 -1.86 5.19
CA THR A 75 -3.79 -2.66 4.71
C THR A 75 -3.56 -4.14 4.98
N ARG A 76 -2.34 -4.65 4.71
CA ARG A 76 -2.01 -6.07 4.91
C ARG A 76 -1.97 -6.46 6.39
N LEU A 77 -1.49 -5.58 7.27
CA LEU A 77 -1.54 -5.82 8.71
C LEU A 77 -2.97 -5.99 9.19
N LEU A 78 -3.86 -5.09 8.79
CA LEU A 78 -5.29 -5.19 9.11
C LEU A 78 -5.94 -6.45 8.52
N GLN A 79 -5.61 -6.79 7.27
CA GLN A 79 -6.07 -8.05 6.69
C GLN A 79 -5.65 -9.24 7.55
N LEU A 80 -4.37 -9.36 7.92
CA LEU A 80 -3.87 -10.47 8.74
C LEU A 80 -4.54 -10.50 10.13
N LYS A 81 -4.76 -9.35 10.76
CA LYS A 81 -5.43 -9.27 12.06
C LYS A 81 -6.88 -9.78 12.01
N HIS A 82 -7.62 -9.43 10.96
CA HIS A 82 -9.07 -9.64 10.91
C HIS A 82 -9.52 -10.80 10.01
N VAL A 83 -8.61 -11.43 9.25
CA VAL A 83 -8.97 -12.48 8.26
C VAL A 83 -9.69 -13.69 8.85
N ARG A 84 -9.47 -14.01 10.14
CA ARG A 84 -10.15 -15.13 10.81
C ARG A 84 -11.66 -14.89 10.93
N GLY A 85 -12.07 -13.65 11.21
CA GLY A 85 -13.48 -13.26 11.33
C GLY A 85 -14.09 -12.78 10.00
N CYS A 86 -13.26 -12.45 9.01
CA CYS A 86 -13.72 -11.98 7.70
C CYS A 86 -12.88 -12.60 6.57
N PRO A 87 -13.24 -13.80 6.09
CA PRO A 87 -12.50 -14.51 5.03
C PRO A 87 -12.40 -13.75 3.70
N ASP A 88 -13.33 -12.82 3.43
CA ASP A 88 -13.31 -11.97 2.23
C ASP A 88 -12.05 -11.11 2.13
N LEU A 89 -11.38 -10.82 3.26
CA LEU A 89 -10.09 -10.11 3.30
C LEU A 89 -8.95 -10.89 2.62
N LYS A 90 -9.14 -12.18 2.29
CA LYS A 90 -8.15 -12.97 1.53
C LYS A 90 -8.11 -12.63 0.03
N ARG A 91 -9.04 -11.82 -0.46
CA ARG A 91 -9.23 -11.55 -1.89
C ARG A 91 -9.10 -10.05 -2.21
N GLY A 92 -8.77 -9.74 -3.46
CA GLY A 92 -8.75 -8.38 -3.98
C GLY A 92 -7.44 -7.62 -3.72
N GLY A 93 -7.35 -6.43 -4.33
CA GLY A 93 -6.25 -5.49 -4.12
C GLY A 93 -6.50 -4.55 -2.94
N VAL A 94 -5.62 -3.55 -2.78
CA VAL A 94 -5.69 -2.57 -1.68
C VAL A 94 -7.06 -1.90 -1.54
N PHE A 95 -7.65 -1.44 -2.65
CA PHE A 95 -8.97 -0.79 -2.61
C PHE A 95 -10.08 -1.72 -2.07
N ALA A 96 -10.17 -2.95 -2.59
CA ALA A 96 -11.17 -3.91 -2.15
C ALA A 96 -10.98 -4.29 -0.66
N ALA A 97 -9.73 -4.47 -0.23
CA ALA A 97 -9.42 -4.74 1.16
C ALA A 97 -9.82 -3.56 2.07
N LEU A 98 -9.47 -2.32 1.71
CA LEU A 98 -9.85 -1.13 2.46
C LEU A 98 -11.37 -0.97 2.56
N GLU A 99 -12.12 -1.24 1.50
CA GLU A 99 -13.59 -1.20 1.52
C GLU A 99 -14.19 -2.23 2.49
N ILE A 100 -13.68 -3.46 2.47
CA ILE A 100 -14.13 -4.50 3.41
C ILE A 100 -13.77 -4.10 4.85
N LEU A 101 -12.54 -3.66 5.08
CA LEU A 101 -12.07 -3.23 6.40
C LEU A 101 -12.96 -2.11 6.97
N ASN A 102 -13.29 -1.11 6.15
CA ASN A 102 -14.15 0.00 6.57
C ASN A 102 -15.59 -0.46 6.84
N ARG A 103 -16.18 -1.24 5.93
CA ARG A 103 -17.56 -1.75 6.08
C ARG A 103 -17.74 -2.61 7.33
N GLN A 104 -16.69 -3.35 7.72
CA GLN A 104 -16.70 -4.20 8.91
C GLN A 104 -16.27 -3.46 10.20
N GLY A 105 -15.93 -2.17 10.11
CA GLY A 105 -15.47 -1.38 11.27
C GLY A 105 -14.09 -1.77 11.79
N PHE A 106 -13.26 -2.44 10.98
CA PHE A 106 -11.90 -2.85 11.36
C PHE A 106 -10.85 -1.73 11.21
N ILE A 107 -11.22 -0.65 10.54
CA ILE A 107 -10.45 0.58 10.40
C ILE A 107 -11.38 1.77 10.68
N ALA A 108 -10.86 2.81 11.32
CA ALA A 108 -11.62 4.03 11.51
C ALA A 108 -11.93 4.69 10.16
N GLU A 109 -13.13 5.25 10.00
CA GLU A 109 -13.59 5.87 8.75
C GLU A 109 -12.60 6.96 8.26
N HIS A 110 -12.06 7.75 9.19
CA HIS A 110 -11.05 8.77 8.88
C HIS A 110 -9.77 8.15 8.28
N ASP A 111 -9.23 7.10 8.89
CA ASP A 111 -8.00 6.45 8.42
C ASP A 111 -8.24 5.73 7.08
N TYR A 112 -9.41 5.11 6.90
CA TYR A 112 -9.84 4.58 5.60
C TYR A 112 -9.83 5.66 4.51
N ALA A 113 -10.45 6.81 4.76
CA ALA A 113 -10.50 7.91 3.81
C ALA A 113 -9.10 8.41 3.44
N VAL A 114 -8.21 8.56 4.44
CA VAL A 114 -6.81 8.96 4.25
C VAL A 114 -6.04 7.95 3.40
N LEU A 115 -6.12 6.65 3.73
CA LEU A 115 -5.39 5.62 2.99
C LEU A 115 -5.91 5.46 1.55
N ARG A 116 -7.23 5.54 1.36
CA ARG A 116 -7.85 5.45 0.02
C ARG A 116 -7.45 6.63 -0.86
N ASP A 117 -7.58 7.86 -0.35
CA ASP A 117 -7.18 9.09 -1.07
C ASP A 117 -5.69 9.05 -1.42
N GLY A 118 -4.83 8.77 -0.43
CA GLY A 118 -3.39 8.67 -0.64
C GLY A 118 -3.02 7.62 -1.68
N TYR A 119 -3.64 6.43 -1.64
CA TYR A 119 -3.33 5.36 -2.59
C TYR A 119 -3.74 5.73 -4.02
N ASP A 120 -4.94 6.28 -4.21
CA ASP A 120 -5.40 6.75 -5.53
C ASP A 120 -4.48 7.85 -6.07
N PHE A 121 -4.24 8.89 -5.26
CA PHE A 121 -3.41 10.02 -5.62
C PHE A 121 -2.00 9.59 -6.02
N PHE A 122 -1.29 8.84 -5.17
CA PHE A 122 0.08 8.42 -5.49
C PHE A 122 0.14 7.49 -6.70
N ARG A 123 -0.86 6.62 -6.90
CA ARG A 123 -0.93 5.76 -8.10
C ARG A 123 -1.15 6.59 -9.36
N ARG A 124 -2.04 7.59 -9.33
CA ARG A 124 -2.29 8.50 -10.46
C ARG A 124 -1.04 9.30 -10.82
N VAL A 125 -0.42 9.94 -9.83
CA VAL A 125 0.82 10.72 -10.02
C VAL A 125 1.92 9.85 -10.59
N LEU A 126 2.17 8.69 -9.97
CA LEU A 126 3.24 7.80 -10.38
C LEU A 126 3.02 7.26 -11.79
N ASN A 127 1.79 6.82 -12.11
CA ASN A 127 1.47 6.31 -13.44
C ASN A 127 1.65 7.41 -14.50
N ARG A 128 1.23 8.66 -14.22
CA ARG A 128 1.43 9.78 -15.14
C ARG A 128 2.90 10.11 -15.34
N ALA A 129 3.68 10.19 -14.26
CA ALA A 129 5.13 10.43 -14.34
C ALA A 129 5.85 9.35 -15.16
N ARG A 130 5.44 8.09 -15.03
CA ARG A 130 5.98 6.97 -15.82
C ARG A 130 5.63 7.08 -17.29
N MET A 131 4.39 7.43 -17.63
CA MET A 131 3.99 7.65 -19.03
C MET A 131 4.76 8.81 -19.68
N MET A 132 4.97 9.91 -18.96
CA MET A 132 5.72 11.08 -19.46
C MET A 132 7.21 10.79 -19.69
N ARG A 133 7.80 9.87 -18.92
CA ARG A 133 9.23 9.59 -18.93
C ARG A 133 9.60 8.31 -19.69
N GLY A 134 8.65 7.39 -19.89
CA GLY A 134 8.91 6.08 -20.50
C GLY A 134 9.72 5.12 -19.61
N SER A 135 9.66 5.26 -18.28
CA SER A 135 10.40 4.37 -17.36
C SER A 135 9.61 4.00 -16.11
N SER A 136 9.96 2.86 -15.50
CA SER A 136 9.26 2.29 -14.33
C SER A 136 9.64 2.92 -12.98
N SER A 137 10.50 3.95 -12.97
CA SER A 137 10.95 4.62 -11.74
C SER A 137 9.79 5.08 -10.87
N SER A 138 9.95 4.94 -9.54
CA SER A 138 9.01 5.39 -8.51
C SER A 138 9.19 6.85 -8.10
N LYS A 139 10.21 7.53 -8.65
CA LYS A 139 10.53 8.91 -8.32
C LYS A 139 9.74 9.91 -9.18
N LEU A 140 9.38 11.03 -8.57
CA LEU A 140 8.95 12.23 -9.27
C LEU A 140 10.07 12.77 -10.19
N PRO A 141 9.72 13.57 -11.21
CA PRO A 141 10.71 14.33 -11.96
C PRO A 141 11.47 15.30 -11.05
N GLU A 142 12.77 15.44 -11.25
CA GLU A 142 13.60 16.38 -10.47
C GLU A 142 13.50 17.82 -10.99
N ALA A 143 13.35 18.00 -12.32
CA ALA A 143 13.29 19.31 -12.94
C ALA A 143 11.94 20.03 -12.64
N PRO A 144 11.94 21.30 -12.17
CA PRO A 144 10.72 22.04 -11.85
C PRO A 144 9.73 22.16 -13.01
N GLU A 145 10.22 22.28 -14.24
CA GLU A 145 9.37 22.32 -15.43
C GLU A 145 8.63 20.99 -15.66
N ALA A 146 9.33 19.87 -15.46
CA ALA A 146 8.71 18.54 -15.57
C ALA A 146 7.69 18.29 -14.45
N GLN A 147 7.91 18.85 -13.26
CA GLN A 147 6.95 18.82 -12.15
C GLN A 147 5.69 19.64 -12.49
N ARG A 148 5.85 20.87 -13.00
CA ARG A 148 4.72 21.69 -13.47
C ARG A 148 3.92 21.01 -14.58
N ARG A 149 4.62 20.40 -15.55
CA ARG A 149 3.97 19.65 -16.63
C ARG A 149 3.20 18.44 -16.09
N LEU A 150 3.75 17.76 -15.09
CA LEU A 150 3.08 16.62 -14.43
C LEU A 150 1.82 17.08 -13.68
N ALA A 151 1.88 18.18 -12.93
CA ALA A 151 0.72 18.77 -12.26
C ALA A 151 -0.38 19.15 -13.26
N ALA A 152 -0.01 19.83 -14.36
CA ALA A 152 -0.93 20.18 -15.43
C ALA A 152 -1.58 18.93 -16.07
N CYS A 153 -0.81 17.86 -16.31
CA CYS A 153 -1.34 16.59 -16.83
C CYS A 153 -2.33 15.89 -15.88
N LEU A 154 -2.31 16.23 -14.59
CA LEU A 154 -3.19 15.70 -13.56
C LEU A 154 -4.36 16.64 -13.26
N ASN A 155 -4.45 17.79 -13.95
CA ASN A 155 -5.38 18.88 -13.68
C ASN A 155 -5.29 19.35 -12.21
N MET A 156 -4.07 19.53 -11.72
CA MET A 156 -3.80 20.04 -10.37
C MET A 156 -3.41 21.50 -10.44
N ASP A 157 -4.10 22.33 -9.64
CA ASP A 157 -3.75 23.74 -9.44
C ASP A 157 -2.70 23.92 -8.33
N GLU A 158 -2.59 22.95 -7.42
CA GLU A 158 -1.62 22.93 -6.33
C GLU A 158 -0.21 22.49 -6.79
N ASP A 159 0.82 22.92 -6.06
CA ASP A 159 2.18 22.41 -6.26
C ASP A 159 2.24 20.90 -5.95
N ILE A 160 2.80 20.13 -6.86
CA ILE A 160 2.78 18.67 -6.76
C ILE A 160 3.63 18.14 -5.60
N LEU A 161 4.70 18.83 -5.22
CA LEU A 161 5.55 18.42 -4.10
C LEU A 161 4.83 18.68 -2.78
N GLU A 162 4.18 19.83 -2.65
CA GLU A 162 3.35 20.15 -1.48
C GLU A 162 2.17 19.17 -1.33
N ALA A 163 1.47 18.89 -2.44
CA ALA A 163 0.38 17.93 -2.50
C ALA A 163 0.79 16.52 -2.05
N VAL A 164 1.98 16.08 -2.49
CA VAL A 164 2.58 14.80 -2.12
C VAL A 164 2.97 14.79 -0.65
N GLU A 165 3.62 15.85 -0.17
CA GLU A 165 4.09 15.95 1.22
C GLU A 165 2.93 15.95 2.23
N SER A 166 1.89 16.76 1.95
CA SER A 166 0.69 16.84 2.79
C SER A 166 0.00 15.47 2.92
N ARG A 167 -0.20 14.76 1.80
CA ARG A 167 -0.82 13.43 1.80
C ARG A 167 0.06 12.38 2.45
N ALA A 168 1.38 12.42 2.21
CA ALA A 168 2.31 11.48 2.83
C ALA A 168 2.31 11.60 4.35
N ARG A 169 2.30 12.83 4.89
CA ARG A 169 2.20 13.04 6.34
C ARG A 169 0.93 12.42 6.94
N ARG A 170 -0.23 12.69 6.33
CA ARG A 170 -1.51 12.14 6.77
C ARG A 170 -1.53 10.61 6.72
N VAL A 171 -0.99 10.02 5.64
CA VAL A 171 -0.85 8.57 5.50
C VAL A 171 0.03 7.99 6.58
N HIS A 172 1.17 8.63 6.89
CA HIS A 172 2.07 8.14 7.93
C HIS A 172 1.44 8.21 9.33
N GLU A 173 0.70 9.28 9.63
CA GLU A 173 -0.05 9.39 10.88
C GLU A 173 -1.14 8.30 11.00
N ALA A 174 -1.88 8.05 9.92
CA ALA A 174 -2.86 6.95 9.87
C ALA A 174 -2.18 5.58 10.04
N TYR A 175 -1.03 5.37 9.40
CA TYR A 175 -0.24 4.16 9.57
C TYR A 175 0.14 3.93 11.03
N ARG A 176 0.63 4.96 11.73
CA ARG A 176 1.01 4.84 13.15
C ARG A 176 -0.16 4.39 14.02
N ARG A 177 -1.34 5.00 13.85
CA ARG A 177 -2.57 4.60 14.57
C ARG A 177 -2.95 3.15 14.29
N ILE A 178 -2.93 2.75 13.02
CA ILE A 178 -3.25 1.37 12.60
C ILE A 178 -2.23 0.38 13.16
N HIS A 179 -0.95 0.72 13.13
CA HIS A 179 0.11 -0.15 13.66
C HIS A 179 -0.03 -0.33 15.17
N GLU A 180 -0.32 0.74 15.92
CA GLU A 180 -0.63 0.67 17.35
C GLU A 180 -1.89 -0.18 17.61
N GLN A 181 -2.97 0.04 16.85
CA GLN A 181 -4.19 -0.77 16.91
C GLN A 181 -3.91 -2.24 16.64
N VAL A 182 -3.03 -2.59 15.70
CA VAL A 182 -2.74 -4.00 15.36
C VAL A 182 -1.97 -4.69 16.48
N ARG A 183 -1.11 -3.97 17.20
CA ARG A 183 -0.32 -4.50 18.33
C ARG A 183 -1.13 -4.78 19.59
N THR A 184 -2.25 -4.10 19.79
CA THR A 184 -3.15 -4.29 20.94
C THR A 184 -4.13 -5.45 20.72
#